data_AF-A0A1F2RE93-F1
#
_entry.id   AF-A0A1F2RE93-F1
#
_cell.length_a   1.000
_cell.length_b   1.000
_cell.length_c   1.000
_cell.angle_alpha   90.00
_cell.angle_beta   90.00
_cell.angle_gamma   90.00
#
_symmetry.space_group_name_H-M   'P 1'
#
loop_
_entity.id
_entity.type
_entity.pdbx_description
1 polymer ?
#
loop_
_entity_poly.entity_id
_entity_poly.type
_entity_poly.pdbx_seq_one_letter_code
_entity_poly.pdbx_strand_id
1 'polypeptide(L)'
;MKKIPRLTLIGLALLTPQMLCAKAPTVKITVAGGAISGVLEITDPRALKANPWSGGFTEFSRSALPPPQGLRYEVSIYVKLNGEVRKVYVVYYSPNALGGQGYVYFPGRGEEWYRLNVGAILSGQEGTWQRATSEWDAVLRAAIATAEASQARLSSN
;
A
#
# COMPACT_ATOMS: atom_id res chain seq x y z
N MET A 1 -73.55 -7.40 -9.14
CA MET A 1 -72.95 -6.04 -8.94
C MET A 1 -72.39 -6.03 -7.51
N LYS A 2 -71.14 -5.74 -7.13
CA LYS A 2 -69.88 -5.27 -7.74
C LYS A 2 -68.75 -5.99 -6.96
N LYS A 3 -67.68 -6.42 -7.65
CA LYS A 3 -66.53 -7.16 -7.09
C LYS A 3 -65.57 -6.19 -6.38
N ILE A 4 -65.06 -6.55 -5.19
CA ILE A 4 -64.03 -5.79 -4.46
C ILE A 4 -62.65 -6.22 -5.01
N PRO A 5 -61.77 -5.30 -5.46
CA PRO A 5 -60.46 -5.70 -5.97
C PRO A 5 -59.48 -5.98 -4.83
N ARG A 6 -58.68 -7.04 -5.01
CA ARG A 6 -57.58 -7.45 -4.14
C ARG A 6 -56.51 -6.36 -4.09
N LEU A 7 -56.14 -5.92 -2.90
CA LEU A 7 -54.92 -5.14 -2.67
C LEU A 7 -53.71 -6.02 -2.97
N THR A 8 -53.03 -5.76 -4.08
CA THR A 8 -51.70 -6.29 -4.35
C THR A 8 -50.69 -5.45 -3.58
N LEU A 9 -50.10 -6.04 -2.55
CA LEU A 9 -48.98 -5.47 -1.81
C LEU A 9 -47.78 -5.35 -2.77
N ILE A 10 -47.44 -4.13 -3.19
CA ILE A 10 -46.21 -3.86 -3.94
C ILE A 10 -45.05 -4.03 -2.97
N GLY A 11 -44.31 -5.13 -3.12
CA GLY A 11 -43.06 -5.34 -2.42
C GLY A 11 -42.04 -4.28 -2.87
N LEU A 12 -41.77 -3.32 -2.00
CA LEU A 12 -40.64 -2.40 -2.15
C LEU A 12 -39.36 -3.22 -1.99
N ALA A 13 -38.79 -3.66 -3.10
CA ALA A 13 -37.48 -4.29 -3.13
C ALA A 13 -36.47 -3.29 -2.56
N LEU A 14 -36.02 -3.54 -1.33
CA LEU A 14 -34.87 -2.89 -0.73
C LEU A 14 -33.68 -3.10 -1.66
N LEU A 15 -33.39 -2.10 -2.49
CA LEU A 15 -32.07 -1.90 -3.05
C LEU A 15 -31.13 -1.77 -1.87
N THR A 16 -30.54 -2.89 -1.44
CA THR A 16 -29.40 -2.84 -0.55
C THR A 16 -28.35 -2.01 -1.28
N PRO A 17 -27.83 -0.92 -0.68
CA PRO A 17 -26.72 -0.22 -1.28
C PRO A 17 -25.60 -1.24 -1.37
N GLN A 18 -25.31 -1.71 -2.59
CA GLN A 18 -24.03 -2.32 -2.87
C GLN A 18 -23.03 -1.26 -2.43
N MET A 19 -22.37 -1.48 -1.30
CA MET A 19 -21.20 -0.71 -0.95
C MET A 19 -20.18 -1.02 -2.04
N LEU A 20 -20.26 -0.28 -3.15
CA LEU A 20 -19.15 -0.16 -4.07
C LEU A 20 -18.03 0.41 -3.21
N CYS A 21 -17.16 -0.47 -2.72
CA CYS A 21 -15.84 -0.06 -2.27
C CYS A 21 -15.21 0.63 -3.48
N ALA A 22 -15.34 1.96 -3.53
CA ALA A 22 -14.87 2.79 -4.64
C ALA A 22 -13.34 2.71 -4.82
N LYS A 23 -12.65 1.95 -3.96
CA LYS A 23 -11.20 1.81 -3.85
C LYS A 23 -10.87 0.32 -3.70
N ALA A 24 -10.07 -0.19 -4.64
CA ALA A 24 -9.73 -1.61 -4.71
C ALA A 24 -8.76 -2.04 -3.61
N PRO A 25 -8.88 -3.27 -3.08
CA PRO A 25 -7.93 -3.80 -2.11
C PRO A 25 -6.56 -4.03 -2.75
N THR A 26 -5.52 -3.93 -1.95
CA THR A 26 -4.16 -4.29 -2.34
C THR A 26 -4.06 -5.82 -2.44
N VAL A 27 -3.53 -6.30 -3.56
CA VAL A 27 -3.40 -7.74 -3.83
C VAL A 27 -1.96 -8.23 -3.70
N LYS A 28 -0.99 -7.34 -3.91
CA LYS A 28 0.42 -7.59 -3.65
C LYS A 28 1.18 -6.27 -3.50
N ILE A 29 2.33 -6.33 -2.85
CA ILE A 29 3.35 -5.29 -2.95
C ILE A 29 4.64 -5.90 -3.49
N THR A 30 5.49 -5.08 -4.11
CA THR A 30 6.84 -5.48 -4.48
C THR A 30 7.86 -4.54 -3.88
N VAL A 31 8.99 -5.09 -3.45
CA VAL A 31 10.12 -4.35 -2.88
C VAL A 31 11.34 -4.52 -3.78
N ALA A 32 11.99 -3.42 -4.14
CA ALA A 32 13.19 -3.43 -4.99
C ALA A 32 14.22 -2.40 -4.52
N GLY A 33 15.46 -2.55 -4.99
CA GLY A 33 16.57 -1.67 -4.62
C GLY A 33 17.17 -1.99 -3.25
N GLY A 34 17.84 -1.01 -2.64
CA GLY A 34 18.64 -1.22 -1.44
C GLY A 34 19.75 -2.26 -1.71
N ALA A 35 19.82 -3.28 -0.85
CA ALA A 35 20.73 -4.42 -1.02
C ALA A 35 20.09 -5.63 -1.70
N ILE A 36 18.83 -5.54 -2.15
CA ILE A 36 18.15 -6.64 -2.85
C ILE A 36 18.50 -6.60 -4.34
N SER A 37 19.14 -7.66 -4.81
CA SER A 37 19.31 -7.92 -6.25
C SER A 37 18.00 -8.47 -6.84
N GLY A 38 17.17 -7.60 -7.42
CA GLY A 38 15.91 -7.96 -8.08
C GLY A 38 14.66 -7.39 -7.40
N VAL A 39 13.53 -8.10 -7.54
CA VAL A 39 12.22 -7.69 -7.02
C VAL A 39 11.68 -8.75 -6.08
N LEU A 40 11.41 -8.37 -4.84
CA LEU A 40 10.78 -9.20 -3.82
C LEU A 40 9.26 -8.98 -3.85
N GLU A 41 8.49 -10.00 -4.18
CA GLU A 41 7.02 -9.96 -4.10
C GLU A 41 6.55 -10.37 -2.69
N ILE A 42 5.60 -9.62 -2.13
CA ILE A 42 5.05 -9.85 -0.79
C ILE A 42 3.53 -9.87 -0.86
N THR A 43 2.94 -10.96 -0.35
CA THR A 43 1.49 -11.19 -0.27
C THR A 43 1.00 -11.42 1.17
N ASP A 44 1.85 -11.17 2.18
CA ASP A 44 1.46 -11.25 3.60
C ASP A 44 0.26 -10.30 3.86
N PRO A 45 -0.86 -10.78 4.41
CA PRO A 45 -2.05 -9.96 4.64
C PRO A 45 -1.80 -8.67 5.44
N ARG A 46 -0.80 -8.67 6.32
CA ARG A 46 -0.39 -7.49 7.10
C ARG A 46 0.30 -6.46 6.23
N ALA A 47 1.12 -6.88 5.27
CA ALA A 47 1.69 -6.01 4.24
C ALA A 47 0.63 -5.48 3.27
N LEU A 48 -0.41 -6.27 2.97
CA LEU A 48 -1.52 -5.88 2.08
C LEU A 48 -2.46 -4.83 2.69
N LYS A 49 -2.33 -4.50 3.98
CA LYS A 49 -2.95 -3.30 4.55
C LYS A 49 -2.37 -2.01 3.92
N ALA A 50 -1.23 -2.09 3.23
CA ALA A 50 -0.69 -1.01 2.43
C ALA A 50 -1.61 -0.69 1.26
N ASN A 51 -2.50 0.26 1.47
CA ASN A 51 -3.40 0.75 0.45
C ASN A 51 -3.33 2.28 0.47
N PRO A 52 -3.09 2.94 -0.69
CA PRO A 52 -2.89 4.40 -0.72
C PRO A 52 -4.11 5.17 -0.23
N TRP A 53 -5.30 4.58 -0.31
CA TRP A 53 -6.53 5.24 0.08
C TRP A 53 -6.93 5.05 1.53
N SER A 54 -6.44 4.00 2.20
CA SER A 54 -6.63 3.80 3.65
C SER A 54 -5.41 4.20 4.47
N GLY A 55 -4.22 4.20 3.87
CA GLY A 55 -2.97 4.58 4.52
C GLY A 55 -2.42 3.59 5.54
N GLY A 56 -2.87 2.33 5.55
CA GLY A 56 -2.54 1.33 6.60
C GLY A 56 -1.07 0.94 6.78
N PHE A 57 -0.15 1.62 6.11
CA PHE A 57 1.29 1.41 6.14
C PHE A 57 2.06 2.62 6.71
N THR A 58 1.39 3.73 7.03
CA THR A 58 2.02 4.97 7.49
C THR A 58 1.27 5.56 8.67
N GLU A 59 2.03 6.06 9.65
CA GLU A 59 1.54 6.94 10.71
C GLU A 59 1.61 8.38 10.21
N PHE A 60 0.50 8.86 9.64
CA PHE A 60 0.47 10.21 9.09
C PHE A 60 0.61 11.26 10.19
N SER A 61 1.62 12.12 10.03
CA SER A 61 1.83 13.30 10.85
C SER A 61 1.77 14.55 9.97
N ARG A 62 1.46 15.70 10.59
CA ARG A 62 1.61 17.01 9.92
C ARG A 62 3.09 17.40 9.74
N SER A 63 3.97 16.86 10.59
CA SER A 63 5.38 17.18 10.58
C SER A 63 6.15 16.13 9.79
N ALA A 64 6.86 16.57 8.75
CA ALA A 64 7.81 15.74 8.04
C ALA A 64 8.97 15.35 8.97
N LEU A 65 9.41 14.10 8.84
CA LEU A 65 10.62 13.60 9.50
C LEU A 65 11.85 13.96 8.66
N PRO A 66 13.04 14.09 9.28
CA PRO A 66 14.27 14.21 8.52
C PRO A 66 14.51 12.94 7.69
N PRO A 67 15.17 13.05 6.52
CA PRO A 67 15.55 11.87 5.75
C PRO A 67 16.39 10.91 6.59
N PRO A 68 16.03 9.61 6.66
CA PRO A 68 16.82 8.62 7.36
C PRO A 68 18.12 8.35 6.62
N GLN A 69 19.14 7.93 7.38
CA GLN A 69 20.38 7.37 6.84
C GLN A 69 20.18 5.90 6.49
N GLY A 70 20.92 5.42 5.50
CA GLY A 70 20.93 4.01 5.10
C GLY A 70 20.22 3.71 3.78
N LEU A 71 19.91 2.44 3.58
CA LEU A 71 19.32 1.91 2.35
C LEU A 71 17.86 2.32 2.21
N ARG A 72 17.47 2.59 0.96
CA ARG A 72 16.09 2.86 0.58
C ARG A 72 15.62 1.79 -0.40
N TYR A 73 14.40 1.34 -0.19
CA TYR A 73 13.76 0.33 -1.00
C TYR A 73 12.53 0.93 -1.65
N GLU A 74 12.38 0.77 -2.96
CA GLU A 74 11.14 1.11 -3.64
C GLU A 74 10.08 0.08 -3.27
N VAL A 75 8.93 0.53 -2.79
CA VAL A 75 7.77 -0.30 -2.50
C VAL A 75 6.63 0.07 -3.44
N SER A 76 6.33 -0.82 -4.38
CA SER A 76 5.21 -0.67 -5.31
C SER A 76 3.97 -1.41 -4.81
N ILE A 77 2.82 -0.75 -4.84
CA ILE A 77 1.52 -1.26 -4.39
C ILE A 77 0.65 -1.60 -5.60
N TYR A 78 0.11 -2.82 -5.63
CA TYR A 78 -0.73 -3.33 -6.70
C TYR A 78 -2.14 -3.63 -6.19
N VAL A 79 -3.14 -3.25 -6.97
CA VAL A 79 -4.56 -3.50 -6.70
C VAL A 79 -5.22 -4.14 -7.91
N LYS A 80 -6.38 -4.78 -7.72
CA LYS A 80 -7.19 -5.30 -8.83
C LYS A 80 -8.24 -4.27 -9.26
N LEU A 81 -8.07 -3.67 -10.44
CA LEU A 81 -9.00 -2.71 -11.04
C LEU A 81 -9.56 -3.28 -12.33
N ASN A 82 -10.88 -3.33 -12.48
CA ASN A 82 -11.57 -3.85 -13.67
C ASN A 82 -11.09 -5.25 -14.10
N GLY A 83 -10.74 -6.11 -13.12
CA GLY A 83 -10.26 -7.47 -13.38
C GLY A 83 -8.73 -7.59 -13.52
N GLU A 84 -8.00 -6.48 -13.67
CA GLU A 84 -6.56 -6.47 -13.91
C GLU A 84 -5.77 -6.03 -12.68
N VAL A 85 -4.62 -6.68 -12.45
CA VAL A 85 -3.68 -6.27 -11.39
C VAL A 85 -2.79 -5.16 -11.93
N ARG A 86 -2.86 -3.98 -11.29
CA ARG A 86 -2.14 -2.78 -11.73
C ARG A 86 -1.33 -2.18 -10.58
N LYS A 87 -0.10 -1.73 -10.89
CA LYS A 87 0.68 -0.85 -10.01
C LYS A 87 -0.05 0.50 -9.94
N VAL A 88 -0.43 0.94 -8.74
CA VAL A 88 -1.20 2.18 -8.55
C VAL A 88 -0.53 3.19 -7.64
N TYR A 89 0.48 2.78 -6.88
CA TYR A 89 1.16 3.65 -5.93
C TYR A 89 2.57 3.15 -5.65
N VAL A 90 3.51 4.05 -5.42
CA VAL A 90 4.89 3.72 -5.07
C VAL A 90 5.40 4.63 -3.98
N VAL A 91 6.01 4.07 -2.95
CA VAL A 91 6.68 4.83 -1.88
C VAL A 91 8.11 4.30 -1.72
N TYR A 92 8.98 5.07 -1.09
CA TYR A 92 10.28 4.54 -0.68
C TYR A 92 10.27 4.23 0.81
N TYR A 93 10.72 3.04 1.17
CA TYR A 93 10.83 2.59 2.54
C TYR A 93 12.30 2.57 2.98
N SER A 94 12.57 2.99 4.20
CA SER A 94 13.89 2.91 4.83
C SER A 94 13.75 2.30 6.23
N PRO A 95 14.35 1.14 6.52
CA PRO A 95 14.36 0.60 7.87
C PRO A 95 15.14 1.52 8.81
N ASN A 96 14.75 1.54 10.09
CA ASN A 96 15.49 2.28 11.10
C ASN A 96 16.63 1.41 11.66
N ALA A 97 17.87 1.76 11.31
CA ALA A 97 19.07 1.04 11.75
C ALA A 97 19.30 1.11 13.27
N LEU A 98 18.77 2.14 13.95
CA LEU A 98 18.92 2.33 15.40
C LEU A 98 17.81 1.64 16.21
N GLY A 99 16.93 0.87 15.55
CA GLY A 99 15.76 0.26 16.18
C GLY A 99 14.53 1.18 16.17
N GLY A 100 13.36 0.59 16.39
CA GLY A 100 12.07 1.26 16.22
C GLY A 100 11.46 1.08 14.82
N GLN A 101 10.45 1.90 14.51
CA GLN A 101 9.76 1.86 13.21
C GLN A 101 10.61 2.50 12.12
N GLY A 102 10.56 1.92 10.92
CA GLY A 102 11.11 2.53 9.72
C GLY A 102 10.32 3.73 9.22
N TYR A 103 10.75 4.21 8.07
CA TYR A 103 10.29 5.46 7.47
C TYR A 103 9.74 5.20 6.07
N VAL A 104 8.73 5.98 5.68
CA VAL A 104 8.09 5.96 4.37
C VAL A 104 8.22 7.34 3.76
N TYR A 105 8.81 7.41 2.57
CA TYR A 105 8.86 8.61 1.76
C TYR A 105 7.83 8.57 0.65
N PHE A 106 7.07 9.65 0.55
CA PHE A 106 6.09 9.85 -0.51
C PHE A 106 6.75 10.68 -1.61
N PRO A 107 6.94 10.15 -2.82
CA PRO A 107 7.60 10.86 -3.90
C PRO A 107 7.00 12.24 -4.18
N GLY A 108 7.87 13.25 -4.22
CA GLY A 108 7.53 14.66 -4.40
C GLY A 108 7.52 15.12 -5.85
N ARG A 109 7.07 16.35 -6.10
CA ARG A 109 6.98 16.92 -7.45
C ARG A 109 8.33 16.84 -8.17
N GLY A 110 8.33 16.27 -9.37
CA GLY A 110 9.53 16.10 -10.21
C GLY A 110 10.23 14.75 -10.04
N GLU A 111 9.83 13.95 -9.05
CA GLU A 111 10.34 12.59 -8.86
C GLU A 111 9.52 11.56 -9.64
N GLU A 112 10.16 10.44 -10.00
CA GLU A 112 9.68 9.42 -10.92
C GLU A 112 8.21 9.01 -10.69
N TRP A 113 7.88 8.70 -9.43
CA TRP A 113 6.57 8.14 -9.08
C TRP A 113 5.51 9.16 -8.68
N TYR A 114 5.85 10.45 -8.65
CA TYR A 114 4.93 11.50 -8.24
C TYR A 114 3.63 11.50 -9.04
N ARG A 115 3.73 11.46 -10.37
CA ARG A 115 2.56 11.55 -11.26
C ARG A 115 1.63 10.34 -11.10
N LEU A 116 2.18 9.15 -10.88
CA LEU A 116 1.40 7.95 -10.62
C LEU A 116 0.65 8.11 -9.29
N ASN A 117 1.35 8.51 -8.23
CA ASN A 117 0.79 8.62 -6.90
C ASN A 117 -0.33 9.65 -6.81
N VAL A 118 -0.11 10.87 -7.31
CA VAL A 118 -1.15 11.92 -7.27
C VAL A 118 -2.34 11.60 -8.16
N GLY A 119 -2.14 10.77 -9.19
CA GLY A 119 -3.22 10.23 -10.01
C GLY A 119 -4.11 9.23 -9.26
N ALA A 120 -3.58 8.56 -8.23
CA ALA A 120 -4.35 7.70 -7.34
C ALA A 120 -4.97 8.44 -6.15
N ILE A 121 -4.20 9.32 -5.50
CA ILE A 121 -4.62 10.16 -4.37
C ILE A 121 -3.64 11.31 -4.12
N LEU A 122 -4.16 12.51 -3.84
CA LEU A 122 -3.39 13.60 -3.24
C LEU A 122 -3.33 13.38 -1.73
N SER A 123 -2.21 12.85 -1.23
CA SER A 123 -2.07 12.50 0.19
C SER A 123 -1.78 13.72 1.07
N GLY A 124 -1.24 14.79 0.49
CA GLY A 124 -0.73 15.95 1.23
C GLY A 124 0.64 15.70 1.88
N GLN A 125 1.23 14.53 1.64
CA GLN A 125 2.52 14.10 2.19
C GLN A 125 3.62 14.03 1.13
N GLU A 126 3.32 14.36 -0.13
CA GLU A 126 4.28 14.32 -1.23
C GLU A 126 5.54 15.15 -0.92
N GLY A 127 6.72 14.54 -1.12
CA GLY A 127 8.01 15.12 -0.79
C GLY A 127 8.40 15.02 0.68
N THR A 128 7.68 14.23 1.50
CA THR A 128 7.95 14.12 2.94
C THR A 128 8.23 12.69 3.38
N TRP A 129 9.07 12.57 4.41
CA TRP A 129 9.24 11.34 5.17
C TRP A 129 8.24 11.29 6.31
N GLN A 130 7.59 10.14 6.45
CA GLN A 130 6.65 9.79 7.51
C GLN A 130 7.11 8.51 8.18
N ARG A 131 6.51 8.17 9.31
CA ARG A 131 6.83 6.92 10.02
C ARG A 131 5.98 5.78 9.48
N ALA A 132 6.58 4.62 9.27
CA ALA A 132 5.84 3.40 8.94
C ALA A 132 5.05 2.92 10.16
N THR A 133 3.88 2.29 9.94
CA THR A 133 3.21 1.57 11.04
C THR A 133 4.08 0.40 11.50
N SER A 134 4.09 0.10 12.80
CA SER A 134 4.93 -0.96 13.38
C SER A 134 4.68 -2.34 12.79
N GLU A 135 3.42 -2.67 12.52
CA GLU A 135 3.02 -3.94 11.91
C GLU A 135 3.55 -4.07 10.48
N TRP A 136 3.39 -3.02 9.66
CA TRP A 136 3.84 -3.04 8.27
C TRP A 136 5.36 -3.09 8.19
N ASP A 137 6.02 -2.23 8.96
CA ASP A 137 7.47 -2.17 9.08
C ASP A 137 8.10 -3.52 9.49
N ALA A 138 7.51 -4.22 10.46
CA ALA A 138 7.99 -5.53 10.89
C ALA A 138 7.98 -6.56 9.75
N VAL A 139 6.93 -6.55 8.92
CA VAL A 139 6.82 -7.47 7.78
C VAL A 139 7.88 -7.17 6.72
N LEU A 140 8.07 -5.89 6.37
CA LEU A 140 9.08 -5.54 5.36
C LEU A 140 10.49 -5.86 5.84
N ARG A 141 10.84 -5.55 7.09
CA ARG A 141 12.17 -5.86 7.61
C ARG A 141 12.46 -7.35 7.58
N ALA A 142 11.49 -8.18 8.00
CA ALA A 142 11.65 -9.62 7.98
C ALA A 142 11.83 -10.15 6.54
N ALA A 143 11.01 -9.66 5.60
CA ALA A 143 11.06 -10.09 4.21
C ALA A 143 12.38 -9.66 3.52
N ILE A 144 12.81 -8.41 3.73
CA ILE A 144 14.07 -7.86 3.22
C ILE A 144 15.26 -8.64 3.77
N ALA A 145 15.34 -8.82 5.10
CA ALA A 145 16.44 -9.56 5.73
C ALA A 145 16.53 -11.01 5.23
N THR A 146 15.38 -11.66 5.00
CA THR A 146 15.33 -13.02 4.44
C THR A 146 15.87 -13.05 3.01
N ALA A 147 15.51 -12.06 2.19
CA ALA A 147 15.99 -11.95 0.81
C ALA A 147 17.49 -11.70 0.76
N GLU A 148 17.99 -10.74 1.54
CA GLU A 148 19.41 -10.41 1.64
C GLU A 148 20.24 -11.61 2.11
N ALA A 149 19.80 -12.30 3.15
CA ALA A 149 20.48 -13.51 3.64
C ALA A 149 20.51 -14.63 2.59
N SER A 150 19.45 -14.76 1.80
CA SER A 150 19.39 -15.76 0.72
C SER A 150 20.37 -15.42 -0.41
N GLN A 151 20.46 -14.15 -0.78
CA GLN A 151 21.39 -13.67 -1.80
C GLN A 151 22.85 -13.82 -1.35
N ALA A 152 23.16 -13.49 -0.09
CA ALA A 152 24.51 -13.66 0.47
C ALA A 152 24.97 -15.13 0.47
N ARG A 153 24.06 -16.08 0.73
CA ARG A 153 24.36 -17.51 0.64
C ARG A 153 24.66 -17.95 -0.79
N LEU A 154 23.90 -17.44 -1.75
CA LEU A 154 24.10 -17.77 -3.17
C LEU A 154 25.38 -17.18 -3.74
N SER A 155 25.84 -16.03 -3.25
CA SER A 155 27.10 -15.42 -3.68
C SER A 155 28.36 -16.02 -3.03
N SER A 156 28.19 -16.89 -2.02
CA SER A 156 29.29 -17.52 -1.28
C SER A 156 29.61 -18.94 -1.75
N ASN A 157 28.87 -19.46 -2.74
CA ASN A 157 29.07 -20.76 -3.41
C ASN A 157 29.53 -20.55 -4.84
#